data_AF-A0A3N7H680-F1
#
_entry.id   AF-A0A3N7H680-F1
#
_cell.length_a   1.000
_cell.length_b   1.000
_cell.length_c   1.000
_cell.angle_alpha   90.00
_cell.angle_beta   90.00
_cell.angle_gamma   90.00
#
_symmetry.space_group_name_H-M   'P 1'
#
loop_
_entity.id
_entity.type
_entity.pdbx_description
1 polymer ?
#
loop_
_entity_poly.entity_id
_entity_poly.type
_entity_poly.pdbx_seq_one_letter_code
_entity_poly.pdbx_strand_id
1 'polypeptide(L)'
;MVGDWWQDINDSTQWQDGVFYTLCAAYALVSAVALIQLIRIELRVPEYGWTTQKVFHLMNFIVNGVRAVVFGFHKQVFIMHPKALVLLLLDLPGLLFFSTFTLLVLFWAEIYHQFQARSLPSDKLRVFYISVNAAMYFIQVCIWVYLWIDDNSVVELIGKIFIAVVSILAALSFLVYGGRLFFMLKRFPIESKGRRKKLHEVGSVTAICFTCFLIRCFVVLLSAFDADASLDVLDHPVLNFIYYMLVEILPSALVLYILRKLPPKRISAQYHPIC
;
A
#
# COMPACT_ATOMS: atom_id res chain seq x y z
N MET A 1 8.76 1.14 -36.99
CA MET A 1 7.41 0.56 -36.85
C MET A 1 6.97 0.44 -35.40
N VAL A 2 7.65 -0.30 -34.50
CA VAL A 2 7.27 -0.29 -33.06
C VAL A 2 7.60 1.05 -32.38
N GLY A 3 8.70 1.70 -32.78
CA GLY A 3 9.09 3.04 -32.28
C GLY A 3 8.09 4.15 -32.62
N ASP A 4 7.63 4.23 -33.88
CA ASP A 4 6.61 5.22 -34.30
C ASP A 4 5.32 5.08 -33.51
N TRP A 5 4.83 3.85 -33.32
CA TRP A 5 3.59 3.60 -32.60
C TRP A 5 3.66 4.04 -31.13
N TRP A 6 4.82 3.86 -30.48
CA TRP A 6 5.05 4.32 -29.13
C TRP A 6 5.10 5.85 -29.02
N GLN A 7 5.71 6.52 -30.00
CA GLN A 7 5.73 7.99 -30.07
C GLN A 7 4.32 8.56 -30.31
N ASP A 8 3.56 7.99 -31.24
CA ASP A 8 2.19 8.43 -31.54
C ASP A 8 1.25 8.31 -30.32
N ILE A 9 1.45 7.29 -29.48
CA ILE A 9 0.67 7.10 -28.24
C ILE A 9 1.11 8.08 -27.15
N ASN A 10 2.43 8.27 -26.99
CA ASN A 10 2.96 9.19 -25.98
C ASN A 10 2.55 10.64 -26.28
N ASP A 11 2.51 11.04 -27.55
CA ASP A 11 2.15 12.40 -27.96
C ASP A 11 0.63 12.64 -28.00
N SER A 12 -0.19 11.58 -27.92
CA SER A 12 -1.64 11.67 -28.01
C SER A 12 -2.29 11.99 -26.66
N THR A 13 -2.79 13.22 -26.52
CA THR A 13 -3.57 13.68 -25.35
C THR A 13 -4.81 12.82 -25.06
N GLN A 14 -5.44 12.22 -26.10
CA GLN A 14 -6.59 11.33 -25.92
C GLN A 14 -6.20 10.00 -25.26
N TRP A 15 -5.05 9.44 -25.61
CA TRP A 15 -4.53 8.22 -24.98
C TRP A 15 -4.12 8.47 -23.54
N GLN A 16 -3.44 9.59 -23.28
CA GLN A 16 -3.10 10.00 -21.91
C GLN A 16 -4.36 10.12 -21.04
N ASP A 17 -5.37 10.88 -21.49
CA ASP A 17 -6.65 11.02 -20.79
C ASP A 17 -7.34 9.67 -20.57
N GLY A 18 -7.39 8.83 -21.61
CA GLY A 18 -7.97 7.50 -21.53
C GLY A 18 -7.32 6.62 -20.45
N VAL A 19 -5.99 6.67 -20.35
CA VAL A 19 -5.25 5.95 -19.31
C VAL A 19 -5.57 6.48 -17.91
N PHE A 20 -5.50 7.80 -17.69
CA PHE A 20 -5.76 8.37 -16.36
C PHE A 20 -7.21 8.13 -15.90
N TYR A 21 -8.20 8.24 -16.78
CA TYR A 21 -9.58 7.90 -16.44
C TYR A 21 -9.78 6.41 -16.19
N THR A 22 -9.07 5.54 -16.91
CA THR A 22 -9.09 4.09 -16.64
C THR A 22 -8.49 3.77 -15.27
N LEU A 23 -7.36 4.39 -14.93
CA LEU A 23 -6.77 4.26 -13.60
C LEU A 23 -7.72 4.79 -12.52
N CYS A 24 -8.32 5.97 -12.72
CA CYS A 24 -9.32 6.54 -11.84
C CYS A 24 -10.47 5.54 -11.57
N ALA A 25 -11.05 4.97 -12.62
CA ALA A 25 -12.10 3.97 -12.50
C ALA A 25 -11.64 2.71 -11.73
N ALA A 26 -10.43 2.22 -11.99
CA ALA A 26 -9.88 1.05 -11.30
C ALA A 26 -9.65 1.33 -9.80
N TYR A 27 -9.07 2.47 -9.45
CA TYR A 27 -8.89 2.87 -8.05
C TYR A 27 -10.22 3.11 -7.34
N ALA A 28 -11.18 3.76 -8.01
CA ALA A 28 -12.53 3.96 -7.48
C ALA A 28 -13.23 2.61 -7.20
N LEU A 29 -13.07 1.62 -8.08
CA LEU A 29 -13.60 0.28 -7.87
C LEU A 29 -12.96 -0.40 -6.64
N VAL A 30 -11.63 -0.35 -6.51
CA VAL A 30 -10.94 -0.94 -5.34
C VAL A 30 -11.36 -0.22 -4.05
N SER A 31 -11.46 1.11 -4.07
CA SER A 31 -11.93 1.93 -2.95
C SER A 31 -13.36 1.55 -2.55
N ALA A 32 -14.28 1.44 -3.51
CA ALA A 32 -15.66 1.01 -3.26
C ALA A 32 -15.73 -0.41 -2.67
N VAL A 33 -14.94 -1.35 -3.18
CA VAL A 33 -14.86 -2.71 -2.62
C VAL A 33 -14.37 -2.69 -1.17
N ALA A 34 -13.34 -1.90 -0.86
CA ALA A 34 -12.82 -1.76 0.50
C ALA A 34 -13.88 -1.19 1.46
N LEU A 35 -14.64 -0.19 1.02
CA LEU A 35 -15.72 0.41 1.81
C LEU A 35 -16.88 -0.57 2.05
N ILE A 36 -17.32 -1.28 1.01
CA ILE A 36 -18.38 -2.29 1.12
C ILE A 36 -17.95 -3.39 2.09
N GLN A 37 -16.70 -3.84 2.01
CA GLN A 37 -16.15 -4.83 2.93
C GLN A 37 -16.11 -4.31 4.37
N LEU A 38 -15.70 -3.05 4.59
CA LEU A 38 -15.70 -2.41 5.90
C LEU A 38 -17.10 -2.37 6.51
N ILE A 39 -18.09 -1.86 5.76
CA ILE A 39 -19.49 -1.76 6.20
C ILE A 39 -20.03 -3.16 6.54
N ARG A 40 -19.78 -4.14 5.67
CA ARG A 40 -20.23 -5.52 5.90
C ARG A 40 -19.63 -6.13 7.18
N ILE A 41 -18.35 -5.84 7.46
CA ILE A 41 -17.68 -6.33 8.68
C ILE A 41 -18.27 -5.63 9.91
N GLU A 42 -18.48 -4.32 9.87
CA GLU A 42 -19.07 -3.55 10.97
C GLU A 42 -20.48 -4.04 11.32
N LEU A 43 -21.35 -4.20 10.32
CA LEU A 43 -22.72 -4.68 10.53
C LEU A 43 -22.79 -6.12 11.03
N ARG A 44 -21.84 -6.98 10.65
CA ARG A 44 -21.85 -8.39 11.05
C ARG A 44 -21.33 -8.63 12.47
N VAL A 45 -20.38 -7.82 12.92
CA VAL A 45 -19.74 -7.96 14.23
C VAL A 45 -19.56 -6.59 14.90
N PRO A 46 -20.67 -5.92 15.30
CA PRO A 46 -20.60 -4.61 15.95
C PRO A 46 -19.98 -4.69 17.37
N GLU A 47 -20.10 -5.85 18.03
CA GLU A 47 -19.55 -6.10 19.37
C GLU A 47 -18.02 -6.05 19.42
N TYR A 48 -17.36 -6.46 18.32
CA TYR A 48 -15.93 -6.34 18.17
C TYR A 48 -15.69 -4.93 17.62
N GLY A 49 -15.19 -4.00 18.45
CA GLY A 49 -14.93 -2.61 18.05
C GLY A 49 -13.92 -2.44 16.89
N TRP A 50 -13.09 -1.40 16.92
CA TRP A 50 -12.14 -1.15 15.83
C TRP A 50 -10.97 -2.13 15.84
N THR A 51 -11.05 -3.16 14.98
CA THR A 51 -9.98 -4.14 14.78
C THR A 51 -8.97 -3.68 13.73
N THR A 52 -7.73 -4.19 13.78
CA THR A 52 -6.69 -3.94 12.77
C THR A 52 -7.18 -4.23 11.34
N GLN A 53 -8.05 -5.22 11.18
CA GLN A 53 -8.69 -5.54 9.90
C GLN A 53 -9.62 -4.40 9.42
N LYS A 54 -10.48 -3.86 10.28
CA LYS A 54 -11.36 -2.73 9.93
C LYS A 54 -10.53 -1.49 9.56
N VAL A 55 -9.48 -1.20 10.34
CA VAL A 55 -8.54 -0.10 10.05
C VAL A 55 -7.87 -0.31 8.69
N PHE A 56 -7.42 -1.53 8.37
CA PHE A 56 -6.81 -1.81 7.07
C PHE A 56 -7.76 -1.57 5.88
N HIS A 57 -9.04 -1.94 6.00
CA HIS A 57 -10.04 -1.66 4.95
C HIS A 57 -10.32 -0.16 4.83
N LEU A 58 -10.44 0.55 5.96
CA LEU A 58 -10.60 2.00 5.98
C LEU A 58 -9.42 2.70 5.31
N MET A 59 -8.19 2.31 5.64
CA MET A 59 -7.00 2.89 5.01
C MET A 59 -6.95 2.60 3.51
N ASN A 60 -7.30 1.39 3.07
CA ASN A 60 -7.41 1.10 1.63
C ASN A 60 -8.48 1.94 0.94
N PHE A 61 -9.64 2.14 1.57
CA PHE A 61 -10.69 3.03 1.04
C PHE A 61 -10.14 4.43 0.83
N ILE A 62 -9.43 4.98 1.82
CA ILE A 62 -8.83 6.32 1.76
C ILE A 62 -7.74 6.38 0.69
N VAL A 63 -6.75 5.49 0.73
CA VAL A 63 -5.61 5.47 -0.23
C VAL A 63 -6.10 5.43 -1.67
N ASN A 64 -6.94 4.42 -1.98
CA ASN A 64 -7.43 4.22 -3.34
C ASN A 64 -8.42 5.34 -3.73
N GLY A 65 -9.20 5.87 -2.78
CA GLY A 65 -10.11 6.99 -3.02
C GLY A 65 -9.38 8.28 -3.36
N VAL A 66 -8.36 8.65 -2.57
CA VAL A 66 -7.53 9.83 -2.86
C VAL A 66 -6.82 9.67 -4.21
N ARG A 67 -6.25 8.49 -4.49
CA ARG A 67 -5.60 8.22 -5.78
C ARG A 67 -6.59 8.32 -6.96
N ALA A 68 -7.82 7.81 -6.81
CA ALA A 68 -8.87 7.95 -7.81
C ALA A 68 -9.21 9.42 -8.08
N VAL A 69 -9.35 10.23 -7.03
CA VAL A 69 -9.59 11.68 -7.15
C VAL A 69 -8.43 12.35 -7.88
N VAL A 70 -7.18 12.08 -7.49
CA VAL A 70 -5.98 12.65 -8.14
C VAL A 70 -5.96 12.34 -9.65
N PHE A 71 -6.26 11.10 -10.05
CA PHE A 71 -6.32 10.76 -11.47
C PHE A 71 -7.58 11.25 -12.19
N GLY A 72 -8.72 11.37 -11.50
CA GLY A 72 -9.94 11.95 -12.09
C GLY A 72 -9.80 13.44 -12.38
N PHE A 73 -8.98 14.15 -11.59
CA PHE A 73 -8.67 15.56 -11.76
C PHE A 73 -7.26 15.79 -12.33
N HIS A 74 -6.66 14.82 -13.01
CA HIS A 74 -5.26 14.87 -13.45
C HIS A 74 -4.91 16.17 -14.17
N LYS A 75 -5.75 16.63 -15.13
CA LYS A 75 -5.52 17.90 -15.83
C LYS A 75 -5.39 19.10 -14.90
N GLN A 76 -6.19 19.17 -13.85
CA GLN A 76 -6.12 20.26 -12.88
C GLN A 76 -4.91 20.11 -11.97
N VAL A 77 -4.64 18.87 -11.51
CA VAL A 77 -3.51 18.55 -10.63
C VAL A 77 -2.18 18.91 -11.28
N PHE A 78 -1.95 18.52 -12.54
CA PHE A 78 -0.67 18.77 -13.23
C PHE A 78 -0.45 20.24 -13.64
N ILE A 79 -1.50 21.07 -13.63
CA ILE A 79 -1.41 22.52 -13.93
C ILE A 79 -1.34 23.36 -12.63
N MET A 80 -1.49 22.75 -11.45
CA MET A 80 -1.49 23.50 -10.20
C MET A 80 -0.12 24.10 -9.89
N HIS A 81 -0.15 25.38 -9.51
CA HIS A 81 0.98 26.07 -8.89
C HIS A 81 0.66 26.38 -7.43
N PRO A 82 1.64 26.25 -6.51
CA PRO A 82 3.04 25.86 -6.73
C PRO A 82 3.24 24.35 -6.98
N LYS A 83 4.38 23.96 -7.59
CA LYS A 83 4.75 22.56 -7.84
C LYS A 83 4.69 21.67 -6.60
N ALA A 84 4.97 22.24 -5.43
CA ALA A 84 4.85 21.55 -4.14
C ALA A 84 3.45 20.94 -3.91
N LEU A 85 2.37 21.55 -4.42
CA LEU A 85 1.02 20.97 -4.36
C LEU A 85 0.88 19.71 -5.21
N VAL A 86 1.49 19.72 -6.40
CA VAL A 86 1.48 18.57 -7.32
C VAL A 86 2.21 17.41 -6.68
N LEU A 87 3.43 17.65 -6.18
CA LEU A 87 4.23 16.65 -5.47
C LEU A 87 3.48 16.10 -4.25
N LEU A 88 2.88 16.97 -3.44
CA LEU A 88 2.07 16.54 -2.29
C LEU A 88 0.93 15.62 -2.71
N LEU A 89 0.16 15.98 -3.76
CA LEU A 89 -0.98 15.17 -4.21
C LEU A 89 -0.55 13.82 -4.83
N LEU A 90 0.62 13.76 -5.47
CA LEU A 90 1.14 12.52 -6.05
C LEU A 90 1.82 11.62 -5.00
N ASP A 91 2.54 12.20 -4.04
CA ASP A 91 3.26 11.46 -2.99
C ASP A 91 2.34 10.99 -1.86
N LEU A 92 1.35 11.79 -1.46
CA LEU A 92 0.50 11.51 -0.30
C LEU A 92 -0.18 10.13 -0.36
N PRO A 93 -0.80 9.69 -1.47
CA PRO A 93 -1.38 8.35 -1.51
C PRO A 93 -0.31 7.26 -1.48
N GLY A 94 0.92 7.54 -1.92
CA GLY A 94 2.07 6.65 -1.76
C GLY A 94 2.49 6.44 -0.31
N LEU A 95 2.49 7.51 0.50
CA LEU A 95 2.75 7.43 1.94
C LEU A 95 1.63 6.68 2.67
N LEU A 96 0.37 7.00 2.34
CA LEU A 96 -0.78 6.30 2.90
C LEU A 96 -0.75 4.81 2.52
N PHE A 97 -0.32 4.48 1.30
CA PHE A 97 -0.09 3.11 0.86
C PHE A 97 0.98 2.44 1.72
N PHE A 98 2.13 3.07 1.95
CA PHE A 98 3.14 2.55 2.89
C PHE A 98 2.56 2.29 4.28
N SER A 99 1.83 3.24 4.86
CA SER A 99 1.22 3.09 6.19
C SER A 99 0.22 1.94 6.25
N THR A 100 -0.54 1.75 5.16
CA THR A 100 -1.52 0.67 5.03
C THR A 100 -0.83 -0.69 5.00
N PHE A 101 0.23 -0.84 4.21
CA PHE A 101 0.92 -2.12 4.07
C PHE A 101 1.85 -2.43 5.26
N THR A 102 2.40 -1.42 5.93
CA THR A 102 3.10 -1.63 7.21
C THR A 102 2.14 -1.99 8.35
N LEU A 103 0.87 -1.59 8.28
CA LEU A 103 -0.17 -2.08 9.19
C LEU A 103 -0.43 -3.58 9.00
N LEU A 104 -0.39 -4.07 7.75
CA LEU A 104 -0.46 -5.49 7.47
C LEU A 104 0.74 -6.25 8.04
N VAL A 105 1.95 -5.68 7.92
CA VAL A 105 3.15 -6.23 8.57
C VAL A 105 3.00 -6.27 10.08
N LEU A 106 2.50 -5.18 10.70
CA LEU A 106 2.19 -5.13 12.13
C LEU A 106 1.26 -6.27 12.52
N PHE A 107 0.18 -6.46 11.76
CA PHE A 107 -0.78 -7.55 11.97
C PHE A 107 -0.12 -8.93 11.89
N TRP A 108 0.77 -9.16 10.93
CA TRP A 108 1.51 -10.43 10.82
C TRP A 108 2.50 -10.65 11.96
N ALA A 109 3.16 -9.58 12.39
CA ALA A 109 4.08 -9.61 13.52
C ALA A 109 3.34 -9.88 14.84
N GLU A 110 2.16 -9.27 15.06
CA GLU A 110 1.28 -9.59 16.20
C GLU A 110 0.91 -11.08 16.20
N ILE A 111 0.47 -11.63 15.05
CA ILE A 111 0.15 -13.06 14.91
C ILE A 111 1.38 -13.92 15.24
N TYR A 112 2.52 -13.63 14.63
CA TYR A 112 3.75 -14.40 14.83
C TYR A 112 4.16 -14.44 16.31
N HIS A 113 4.16 -13.29 16.99
CA HIS A 113 4.52 -13.21 18.41
C HIS A 113 3.50 -13.94 19.30
N GLN A 114 2.21 -13.81 19.02
CA GLN A 114 1.16 -14.49 19.76
C GLN A 114 1.27 -16.03 19.64
N PHE A 115 1.59 -16.55 18.45
CA PHE A 115 1.75 -17.99 18.22
C PHE A 115 3.06 -18.55 18.78
N GLN A 116 4.15 -17.77 18.82
CA GLN A 116 5.46 -18.20 19.33
C GLN A 116 5.52 -18.17 20.87
N ALA A 117 4.43 -17.82 21.57
CA ALA A 117 4.34 -17.66 23.03
C ALA A 117 5.41 -16.70 23.61
N ARG A 118 5.98 -15.82 22.77
CA ARG A 118 6.80 -14.70 23.25
C ARG A 118 5.85 -13.60 23.70
N SER A 119 5.74 -13.40 25.01
CA SER A 119 4.95 -12.35 25.65
C SER A 119 5.52 -10.94 25.43
N LEU A 120 5.88 -10.58 24.19
CA LEU A 120 6.06 -9.17 23.89
C LEU A 120 4.69 -8.51 24.01
N PRO A 121 4.55 -7.43 24.79
CA PRO A 121 3.31 -6.67 24.82
C PRO A 121 3.00 -6.18 23.41
N SER A 122 1.84 -6.55 22.87
CA SER A 122 1.35 -6.09 21.56
C SER A 122 1.45 -4.56 21.43
N ASP A 123 1.29 -3.86 22.55
CA ASP A 123 1.41 -2.42 22.68
C ASP A 123 2.75 -1.87 22.22
N LYS A 124 3.88 -2.57 22.49
CA LYS A 124 5.20 -2.10 22.05
C LYS A 124 5.33 -2.07 20.53
N LEU A 125 4.74 -3.06 19.85
CA LEU A 125 4.81 -3.17 18.40
C LEU A 125 3.92 -2.13 17.71
N ARG A 126 2.76 -1.84 18.30
CA ARG A 126 1.87 -0.74 17.86
C ARG A 126 2.52 0.62 18.04
N VAL A 127 3.14 0.87 19.20
CA VAL A 127 3.90 2.12 19.45
C VAL A 127 5.03 2.26 18.44
N PHE A 128 5.76 1.19 18.14
CA PHE A 128 6.80 1.22 17.10
C PHE A 128 6.24 1.57 15.73
N TYR A 129 5.15 0.92 15.30
CA TYR A 129 4.45 1.24 14.05
C TYR A 129 4.01 2.71 13.97
N ILE A 130 3.37 3.22 15.03
CA ILE A 130 2.92 4.62 15.10
C ILE A 130 4.12 5.56 15.02
N SER A 131 5.19 5.27 15.75
CA SER A 131 6.40 6.10 15.78
C SER A 131 7.08 6.17 14.41
N VAL A 132 7.21 5.04 13.71
CA VAL A 132 7.79 4.99 12.36
C VAL A 132 6.94 5.79 11.37
N ASN A 133 5.61 5.63 11.40
CA ASN A 133 4.73 6.39 10.53
C ASN A 133 4.76 7.89 10.85
N ALA A 134 4.70 8.27 12.12
CA ALA A 134 4.78 9.66 12.54
C ALA A 134 6.08 10.33 12.08
N ALA A 135 7.22 9.66 12.25
CA ALA A 135 8.51 10.13 11.76
C ALA A 135 8.52 10.29 10.23
N MET A 136 7.97 9.29 9.51
CA MET A 136 7.89 9.34 8.05
C MET A 136 7.07 10.54 7.57
N TYR A 137 5.85 10.72 8.09
CA TYR A 137 4.99 11.84 7.73
C TYR A 137 5.61 13.18 8.12
N PHE A 138 6.23 13.27 9.29
CA PHE A 138 6.89 14.48 9.74
C PHE A 138 8.02 14.91 8.79
N ILE A 139 8.91 13.99 8.44
CA ILE A 139 10.01 14.26 7.50
C ILE A 139 9.45 14.71 6.15
N GLN A 140 8.45 14.00 5.61
CA GLN A 140 7.87 14.36 4.32
C GLN A 140 7.21 15.74 4.33
N VAL A 141 6.44 16.07 5.37
CA VAL A 141 5.81 17.40 5.51
C VAL A 141 6.87 18.49 5.58
N CYS A 142 7.99 18.25 6.27
CA CYS A 142 9.11 19.21 6.29
C CYS A 142 9.69 19.44 4.88
N ILE A 143 9.86 18.37 4.09
CA ILE A 143 10.34 18.46 2.70
C ILE A 143 9.36 19.27 1.84
N TRP A 144 8.06 18.98 1.90
CA TRP A 144 7.05 19.72 1.13
C TRP A 144 6.95 21.19 1.54
N VAL A 145 7.00 21.50 2.84
CA VAL A 145 6.99 22.88 3.33
C VAL A 145 8.23 23.64 2.84
N TYR A 146 9.40 22.99 2.83
CA TYR A 146 10.61 23.62 2.28
C TYR A 146 10.45 23.90 0.78
N LEU A 147 10.00 22.90 0.00
CA LEU A 147 9.76 23.05 -1.45
C LEU A 147 8.68 24.07 -1.79
N TRP A 148 7.75 24.32 -0.87
CA TRP A 148 6.76 25.38 -1.03
C TRP A 148 7.38 26.78 -0.96
N ILE A 149 8.36 26.96 -0.06
CA ILE A 149 9.01 28.25 0.18
C ILE A 149 10.10 28.49 -0.87
N ASP A 150 10.91 27.47 -1.18
CA ASP A 150 12.03 27.53 -2.11
C ASP A 150 12.02 26.31 -3.04
N ASP A 151 11.83 26.56 -4.35
CA ASP A 151 11.82 25.52 -5.40
C ASP A 151 13.26 25.05 -5.67
N ASN A 152 13.72 24.13 -4.82
CA ASN A 152 15.10 23.64 -4.82
C ASN A 152 15.17 22.18 -5.28
N SER A 153 15.82 21.96 -6.42
CA SER A 153 15.97 20.62 -7.02
C SER A 153 16.74 19.63 -6.14
N VAL A 154 17.64 20.11 -5.26
CA VAL A 154 18.34 19.25 -4.29
C VAL A 154 17.36 18.71 -3.25
N VAL A 155 16.40 19.52 -2.80
CA VAL A 155 15.39 19.08 -1.82
C VAL A 155 14.38 18.14 -2.45
N GLU A 156 14.03 18.35 -3.73
CA GLU A 156 13.23 17.38 -4.50
C GLU A 156 13.95 16.03 -4.61
N LEU A 157 15.26 16.04 -4.92
CA LEU A 157 16.09 14.83 -4.96
C LEU A 157 16.12 14.12 -3.59
N ILE A 158 16.28 14.86 -2.50
CA ILE A 158 16.22 14.31 -1.13
C ILE A 158 14.85 13.65 -0.88
N GLY A 159 13.75 14.27 -1.32
CA GLY A 159 12.40 13.71 -1.23
C GLY A 159 12.28 12.38 -1.97
N LYS A 160 12.76 12.30 -3.22
CA LYS A 160 12.74 11.06 -4.02
C LYS A 160 13.58 9.96 -3.35
N ILE A 161 14.80 10.28 -2.90
CA ILE A 161 15.66 9.32 -2.17
C ILE A 161 14.97 8.84 -0.88
N PHE A 162 14.31 9.73 -0.15
CA PHE A 162 13.58 9.38 1.06
C PHE A 162 12.45 8.38 0.78
N ILE A 163 11.63 8.61 -0.25
CA ILE A 163 10.56 7.67 -0.66
C ILE A 163 11.14 6.31 -1.10
N ALA A 164 12.29 6.29 -1.78
CA ALA A 164 12.97 5.05 -2.13
C ALA A 164 13.45 4.27 -0.89
N VAL A 165 14.05 4.97 0.10
CA VAL A 165 14.48 4.38 1.38
C VAL A 165 13.27 3.79 2.14
N VAL A 166 12.17 4.53 2.23
CA VAL A 166 10.93 4.05 2.84
C VAL A 166 10.40 2.80 2.12
N SER A 167 10.45 2.78 0.79
CA SER A 167 10.00 1.65 -0.02
C SER A 167 10.83 0.39 0.19
N ILE A 168 12.17 0.49 0.24
CA ILE A 168 13.01 -0.67 0.51
C ILE A 168 12.83 -1.18 1.94
N LEU A 169 12.64 -0.30 2.93
CA LEU A 169 12.34 -0.70 4.30
C LEU A 169 11.01 -1.45 4.41
N ALA A 170 9.98 -1.04 3.65
CA ALA A 170 8.73 -1.82 3.53
C ALA A 170 8.97 -3.20 2.92
N ALA A 171 9.73 -3.28 1.81
CA ALA A 171 10.05 -4.55 1.17
C ALA A 171 10.74 -5.51 2.16
N LEU A 172 11.78 -5.03 2.85
CA LEU A 172 12.48 -5.83 3.87
C LEU A 172 11.55 -6.25 5.02
N SER A 173 10.64 -5.39 5.43
CA SER A 173 9.65 -5.70 6.47
C SER A 173 8.71 -6.84 6.05
N PHE A 174 8.24 -6.84 4.79
CA PHE A 174 7.47 -7.94 4.23
C PHE A 174 8.29 -9.24 4.19
N LEU A 175 9.54 -9.18 3.71
CA LEU A 175 10.40 -10.35 3.61
C LEU A 175 10.64 -10.98 5.00
N VAL A 176 10.94 -10.17 6.01
CA VAL A 176 11.23 -10.64 7.37
C VAL A 176 9.97 -11.17 8.06
N TYR A 177 8.90 -10.39 8.17
CA TYR A 177 7.73 -10.78 8.95
C TYR A 177 6.81 -11.73 8.18
N GLY A 178 6.64 -11.53 6.87
CA GLY A 178 5.92 -12.45 6.00
C GLY A 178 6.63 -13.80 5.88
N GLY A 179 7.97 -13.79 5.73
CA GLY A 179 8.79 -15.01 5.73
C GLY A 179 8.70 -15.76 7.05
N ARG A 180 8.86 -15.08 8.19
CA ARG A 180 8.70 -15.69 9.53
C ARG A 180 7.32 -16.32 9.72
N LEU A 181 6.26 -15.62 9.33
CA LEU A 181 4.89 -16.15 9.40
C LEU A 181 4.69 -17.36 8.49
N PHE A 182 5.25 -17.33 7.27
CA PHE A 182 5.20 -18.45 6.34
C PHE A 182 5.88 -19.71 6.91
N PHE A 183 7.11 -19.59 7.43
CA PHE A 183 7.82 -20.71 8.05
C PHE A 183 7.10 -21.24 9.29
N MET A 184 6.54 -20.35 10.12
CA MET A 184 5.75 -20.73 11.27
C MET A 184 4.52 -21.57 10.87
N LEU A 185 3.79 -21.13 9.84
CA LEU A 185 2.63 -21.87 9.32
C LEU A 185 3.02 -23.22 8.70
N LYS A 186 4.24 -23.36 8.16
CA LYS A 186 4.78 -24.61 7.61
C LYS A 186 5.18 -25.62 8.69
N ARG A 187 5.55 -25.17 9.90
CA ARG A 187 6.10 -26.03 10.98
C ARG A 187 5.05 -26.91 11.67
N PHE A 188 3.77 -26.57 11.60
CA PHE A 188 2.70 -27.39 12.16
C PHE A 188 2.23 -28.45 11.13
N PRO A 189 2.01 -29.72 11.54
CA PRO A 189 1.62 -30.79 10.62
C PRO A 189 0.38 -30.37 9.83
N ILE A 190 0.51 -30.43 8.50
CA ILE A 190 -0.42 -29.84 7.53
C ILE A 190 -1.58 -30.82 7.28
N GLU A 191 -2.36 -31.11 8.31
CA GLU A 191 -3.41 -32.14 8.24
C GLU A 191 -4.70 -31.61 7.56
N SER A 192 -4.93 -30.29 7.48
CA SER A 192 -6.16 -29.72 6.91
C SER A 192 -5.97 -28.94 5.60
N LYS A 193 -6.85 -29.19 4.61
CA LYS A 193 -6.91 -28.47 3.31
C LYS A 193 -7.01 -26.93 3.50
N GLY A 194 -7.69 -26.48 4.56
CA GLY A 194 -7.84 -25.05 4.87
C GLY A 194 -6.52 -24.35 5.26
N ARG A 195 -5.61 -25.04 5.96
CA ARG A 195 -4.33 -24.46 6.40
C ARG A 195 -3.33 -24.31 5.22
N ARG A 196 -3.31 -25.26 4.28
CA ARG A 196 -2.54 -25.12 3.00
C ARG A 196 -2.93 -23.87 2.23
N LYS A 197 -4.23 -23.62 2.12
CA LYS A 197 -4.74 -22.42 1.44
C LYS A 197 -4.27 -21.14 2.14
N LYS A 198 -4.29 -21.10 3.48
CA LYS A 198 -3.85 -19.93 4.24
C LYS A 198 -2.34 -19.68 4.11
N LEU A 199 -1.53 -20.74 4.08
CA LEU A 199 -0.09 -20.65 3.84
C LEU A 199 0.20 -20.04 2.46
N HIS A 200 -0.50 -20.52 1.42
CA HIS A 200 -0.35 -19.96 0.07
C HIS A 200 -0.83 -18.51 0.01
N GLU A 201 -1.94 -18.15 0.68
CA GLU A 201 -2.42 -16.76 0.77
C GLU A 201 -1.33 -15.85 1.38
N VAL A 202 -0.74 -16.22 2.52
CA VAL A 202 0.32 -15.42 3.18
C VAL A 202 1.59 -15.35 2.33
N GLY A 203 2.01 -16.48 1.75
CA GLY A 203 3.18 -16.52 0.87
C GLY A 203 3.02 -15.65 -0.38
N SER A 204 1.86 -15.73 -1.05
CA SER A 204 1.56 -14.89 -2.22
C SER A 204 1.55 -13.40 -1.89
N VAL A 205 0.91 -13.00 -0.78
CA VAL A 205 0.90 -11.58 -0.37
C VAL A 205 2.31 -11.10 -0.06
N THR A 206 3.10 -11.91 0.64
CA THR A 206 4.47 -11.54 0.99
C THR A 206 5.31 -11.31 -0.27
N ALA A 207 5.28 -12.26 -1.20
CA ALA A 207 6.06 -12.18 -2.44
C ALA A 207 5.61 -10.99 -3.31
N ILE A 208 4.30 -10.78 -3.46
CA ILE A 208 3.77 -9.70 -4.29
C ILE A 208 4.09 -8.34 -3.66
N CYS A 209 3.82 -8.13 -2.36
CA CYS A 209 4.12 -6.85 -1.71
C CYS A 209 5.63 -6.57 -1.71
N PHE A 210 6.46 -7.57 -1.44
CA PHE A 210 7.92 -7.44 -1.54
C PHE A 210 8.34 -6.95 -2.94
N THR A 211 7.87 -7.63 -3.99
CA THR A 211 8.19 -7.27 -5.37
C THR A 211 7.65 -5.88 -5.74
N CYS A 212 6.41 -5.54 -5.38
CA CYS A 212 5.83 -4.23 -5.64
C CYS A 212 6.63 -3.09 -4.97
N PHE A 213 6.99 -3.24 -3.69
CA PHE A 213 7.81 -2.24 -2.99
C PHE A 213 9.24 -2.16 -3.53
N LEU A 214 9.80 -3.28 -4.02
CA LEU A 214 11.10 -3.29 -4.67
C LEU A 214 11.06 -2.55 -6.03
N ILE A 215 10.03 -2.81 -6.85
CA ILE A 215 9.78 -2.07 -8.09
C ILE A 215 9.59 -0.59 -7.79
N ARG A 216 8.79 -0.23 -6.76
CA ARG A 216 8.60 1.16 -6.34
C ARG A 216 9.93 1.83 -5.99
N CYS A 217 10.77 1.18 -5.20
CA CYS A 217 12.10 1.68 -4.85
C CYS A 217 12.95 1.95 -6.10
N PHE A 218 13.00 0.98 -7.01
CA PHE A 218 13.79 1.08 -8.23
C PHE A 218 13.30 2.21 -9.14
N VAL A 219 11.99 2.29 -9.39
CA VAL A 219 11.42 3.34 -10.26
C VAL A 219 11.63 4.72 -9.66
N VAL A 220 11.41 4.90 -8.35
CA VAL A 220 11.63 6.20 -7.69
C VAL A 220 13.12 6.60 -7.73
N LEU A 221 14.04 5.65 -7.60
CA LEU A 221 15.48 5.93 -7.77
C LEU A 221 15.80 6.32 -9.22
N LEU A 222 15.23 5.63 -10.22
CA LEU A 222 15.41 6.04 -11.61
C LEU A 222 14.88 7.46 -11.84
N SER A 223 13.67 7.78 -11.36
CA SER A 223 13.08 9.12 -11.44
C SER A 223 13.86 10.20 -10.68
N ALA A 224 14.78 9.82 -9.79
CA ALA A 224 15.66 10.73 -9.06
C ALA A 224 16.92 11.10 -9.88
N PHE A 225 17.36 10.21 -10.78
CA PHE A 225 18.55 10.43 -11.61
C PHE A 225 18.23 10.76 -13.07
N ASP A 226 17.02 10.41 -13.53
CA ASP A 226 16.56 10.60 -14.89
C ASP A 226 15.15 11.22 -14.87
N ALA A 227 15.06 12.46 -15.36
CA ALA A 227 13.81 13.21 -15.40
C ALA A 227 12.82 12.63 -16.42
N ASP A 228 13.33 12.02 -17.50
CA ASP A 228 12.50 11.37 -18.53
C ASP A 228 11.89 10.06 -18.00
N ALA A 229 12.50 9.45 -16.97
CA ALA A 229 11.97 8.28 -16.27
C ALA A 229 11.02 8.63 -15.10
N SER A 230 10.58 9.89 -14.97
CA SER A 230 9.71 10.31 -13.87
C SER A 230 8.25 9.90 -14.11
N LEU A 231 7.66 9.21 -13.12
CA LEU A 231 6.24 8.83 -13.14
C LEU A 231 5.27 10.02 -12.96
N ASP A 232 5.83 11.18 -12.59
CA ASP A 232 5.13 12.45 -12.41
C ASP A 232 5.01 13.23 -13.73
N VAL A 233 5.59 12.71 -14.82
CA VAL A 233 5.50 13.27 -16.15
C VAL A 233 4.43 12.53 -16.96
N LEU A 234 3.58 13.31 -17.64
CA LEU A 234 2.45 12.84 -18.46
C LEU A 234 2.88 12.01 -19.68
N ASP A 235 4.16 12.05 -20.04
CA ASP A 235 4.65 11.66 -21.36
C ASP A 235 4.83 10.14 -21.56
N HIS A 236 4.63 9.34 -20.51
CA HIS A 236 4.68 7.87 -20.59
C HIS A 236 3.40 7.20 -20.07
N PRO A 237 2.24 7.42 -20.73
CA PRO A 237 0.94 6.95 -20.25
C PRO A 237 0.89 5.44 -20.04
N VAL A 238 1.46 4.64 -20.95
CA VAL A 238 1.43 3.17 -20.80
C VAL A 238 2.34 2.69 -19.66
N LEU A 239 3.50 3.33 -19.46
CA LEU A 239 4.39 2.99 -18.35
C LEU A 239 3.73 3.31 -17.01
N ASN A 240 3.11 4.49 -16.91
CA ASN A 240 2.31 4.90 -15.75
C ASN A 240 1.17 3.90 -15.49
N PHE A 241 0.44 3.50 -16.55
CA PHE A 241 -0.60 2.49 -16.44
C PHE A 241 -0.08 1.17 -15.87
N ILE A 242 0.99 0.63 -16.44
CA ILE A 242 1.60 -0.64 -15.98
C ILE A 242 2.07 -0.53 -14.53
N TYR A 243 2.75 0.57 -14.19
CA TYR A 243 3.24 0.83 -12.84
C TYR A 243 2.10 0.83 -11.83
N TYR A 244 1.08 1.68 -12.01
CA TYR A 244 -0.01 1.80 -11.03
C TYR A 244 -0.86 0.52 -10.94
N MET A 245 -1.05 -0.18 -12.05
CA MET A 245 -1.74 -1.47 -12.05
C MET A 245 -0.98 -2.54 -11.25
N LEU A 246 0.33 -2.69 -11.49
CA LEU A 246 1.13 -3.75 -10.87
C LEU A 246 1.59 -3.43 -9.45
N VAL A 247 1.96 -2.17 -9.19
CA VAL A 247 2.63 -1.77 -7.95
C VAL A 247 1.65 -1.33 -6.86
N GLU A 248 0.46 -0.85 -7.23
CA GLU A 248 -0.51 -0.31 -6.27
C GLU A 248 -1.88 -1.03 -6.30
N ILE A 249 -2.51 -1.15 -7.46
CA ILE A 249 -3.86 -1.76 -7.58
C ILE A 249 -3.81 -3.25 -7.28
N LEU A 250 -2.90 -3.99 -7.92
CA LEU A 250 -2.76 -5.45 -7.76
C LEU A 250 -2.54 -5.87 -6.29
N PRO A 251 -1.57 -5.32 -5.54
CA PRO A 251 -1.39 -5.69 -4.14
C PRO A 251 -2.59 -5.29 -3.27
N SER A 252 -3.22 -4.13 -3.53
CA SER A 252 -4.42 -3.71 -2.79
C SER A 252 -5.59 -4.67 -3.00
N ALA A 253 -5.89 -5.02 -4.25
CA ALA A 253 -6.96 -5.94 -4.61
C ALA A 253 -6.72 -7.35 -4.04
N LEU A 254 -5.48 -7.86 -4.11
CA LEU A 254 -5.11 -9.15 -3.57
C LEU A 254 -5.28 -9.21 -2.05
N VAL A 255 -4.81 -8.19 -1.32
CA VAL A 255 -4.91 -8.18 0.14
C VAL A 255 -6.37 -8.06 0.58
N LEU A 256 -7.17 -7.19 -0.05
CA LEU A 256 -8.62 -7.11 0.21
C LEU A 256 -9.31 -8.45 -0.07
N TYR A 257 -8.94 -9.14 -1.16
CA TYR A 257 -9.47 -10.46 -1.47
C TYR A 257 -9.12 -11.52 -0.41
N ILE A 258 -7.95 -11.43 0.22
CA ILE A 258 -7.51 -12.37 1.27
C ILE A 258 -8.14 -12.03 2.62
N LEU A 259 -8.21 -10.75 2.96
CA LEU A 259 -8.79 -10.25 4.21
C LEU A 259 -10.32 -10.22 4.21
N ARG A 260 -11.00 -10.47 3.08
CA ARG A 260 -12.46 -10.61 3.03
C ARG A 260 -13.01 -11.72 3.93
N LYS A 261 -12.17 -12.71 4.27
CA LYS A 261 -12.55 -13.81 5.16
C LYS A 261 -12.33 -13.39 6.60
N LEU A 262 -13.41 -13.28 7.35
CA LEU A 262 -13.39 -13.02 8.78
C LEU A 262 -12.62 -14.12 9.52
N PRO A 263 -11.84 -13.79 10.56
CA PRO A 263 -11.39 -14.79 11.51
C PRO A 263 -12.63 -15.53 12.06
N PRO A 264 -12.59 -16.86 12.19
CA PRO A 264 -13.72 -17.60 12.75
C PRO A 264 -14.06 -17.00 14.12
N LYS A 265 -15.37 -16.88 14.42
CA LYS A 265 -15.85 -16.52 15.76
C LYS A 265 -15.04 -17.38 16.73
N ARG A 266 -14.21 -16.77 17.60
CA ARG A 266 -13.65 -17.53 18.72
C ARG A 266 -14.89 -18.00 19.47
N ILE A 267 -15.20 -19.28 19.38
CA ILE A 267 -16.02 -19.93 20.38
C ILE A 267 -15.19 -19.71 21.63
N SER A 268 -15.57 -18.71 22.42
CA SER A 268 -15.12 -18.56 23.80
C SER A 268 -15.16 -19.96 24.35
N ALA A 269 -13.99 -20.53 24.68
CA ALA A 269 -13.91 -21.81 25.33
C ALA A 269 -14.91 -21.74 26.47
N GLN A 270 -16.04 -22.41 26.27
CA GLN A 270 -17.08 -22.51 27.25
C GLN A 270 -16.35 -23.27 28.36
N TYR A 271 -16.00 -22.54 29.42
CA TYR A 271 -15.49 -23.13 30.64
C TYR A 271 -16.46 -24.27 30.95
N HIS A 272 -16.04 -25.50 30.74
CA HIS A 272 -16.70 -26.62 31.38
C HIS A 272 -16.36 -26.44 32.85
N PRO A 273 -17.33 -26.11 33.73
CA PRO A 273 -17.09 -26.26 35.14
C PRO A 273 -16.78 -27.74 35.36
N ILE A 274 -15.59 -28.02 35.87
CA ILE A 274 -15.35 -29.27 36.56
C ILE A 274 -16.09 -29.09 37.89
N CYS A 275 -17.30 -29.63 37.96
CA CYS A 275 -18.01 -30.12 39.15
C CYS A 275 -19.41 -30.56 38.73
#